data_AF-A0A924P3K1-F1
#
_entry.id   AF-A0A924P3K1-F1
#
_cell.length_a   1.000
_cell.length_b   1.000
_cell.length_c   1.000
_cell.angle_alpha   90.00
_cell.angle_beta   90.00
_cell.angle_gamma   90.00
#
_symmetry.space_group_name_H-M   'P 1'
#
loop_
_entity.id
_entity.type
_entity.pdbx_description
1 polymer ?
#
loop_
_entity_poly.entity_id
_entity_poly.type
_entity_poly.pdbx_seq_one_letter_code
_entity_poly.pdbx_strand_id
1 'polypeptide(L)'
;MTLSRDALRASLSAVFVTALSVFASCAKNSDTASNNSDLPYPVVPQGSGEVTGDKNFAQLMQSAAQGSVRPSPWAGYWWPYLDDGISIAARLYERSIGKSGALSWEAQHHGSRVPGVQSWWGHCNGWAAAAVLFEEPKSSKAVNAVSFGVAEQKALYSEAAMEVSADFFGTRSNSDDSSDPAFQDVFPNQFFLVLTNYVGHGFPLLMDRYTGQQVWNHPIAGYKIAPVQPSDSLGSDSRAPGVYRALVTVTLWWSRDDVEGGHVTEAFSFADTASFQSRTLKMEVWLDAPLVFQGTTLKSSGNIILPRQGRTVTGGAWRNGGLAEVNSHPDYLWVPHAVMKSTGFSNPYIDPVWLNQLRSGS
;
A
#
# COMPACT_ATOMS: atom_id res chain seq x y z
N MET A 1 48.96 17.51 -57.90
CA MET A 1 50.10 18.14 -57.21
C MET A 1 49.52 19.16 -56.24
N THR A 2 49.72 18.93 -54.93
CA THR A 2 49.63 19.87 -53.77
C THR A 2 48.54 20.94 -53.67
N LEU A 3 47.91 20.98 -52.49
CA LEU A 3 47.47 22.13 -51.64
C LEU A 3 46.22 21.65 -50.85
N SER A 4 45.94 21.97 -49.59
CA SER A 4 46.62 22.62 -48.45
C SER A 4 45.70 22.42 -47.22
N ARG A 5 46.26 22.65 -46.03
CA ARG A 5 45.73 22.51 -44.66
C ARG A 5 44.51 23.36 -44.28
N ASP A 6 43.98 23.02 -43.09
CA ASP A 6 43.15 23.77 -42.13
C ASP A 6 41.63 23.65 -42.29
N ALA A 7 40.78 23.62 -41.25
CA ALA A 7 40.86 23.31 -39.82
C ALA A 7 39.40 23.30 -39.30
N LEU A 8 39.13 22.55 -38.23
CA LEU A 8 37.99 22.66 -37.30
C LEU A 8 36.55 22.73 -37.88
N ARG A 9 35.74 21.72 -37.56
CA ARG A 9 34.40 21.94 -36.96
C ARG A 9 33.94 20.70 -36.19
N ALA A 10 33.37 20.98 -35.03
CA ALA A 10 33.17 20.10 -33.90
C ALA A 10 32.08 19.04 -34.14
N SER A 11 32.35 17.85 -33.60
CA SER A 11 31.39 16.79 -33.33
C SER A 11 30.45 17.23 -32.20
N LEU A 12 29.15 17.32 -32.46
CA LEU A 12 28.13 17.29 -31.41
C LEU A 12 27.54 15.89 -31.35
N SER A 13 28.00 15.14 -30.35
CA SER A 13 27.39 13.89 -29.88
C SER A 13 26.02 14.19 -29.30
N ALA A 14 24.99 13.51 -29.79
CA ALA A 14 23.68 13.47 -29.16
C ALA A 14 23.80 12.66 -27.85
N VAL A 15 23.69 13.34 -26.71
CA VAL A 15 23.59 12.71 -25.39
C VAL A 15 22.13 12.38 -25.15
N PHE A 16 21.81 11.09 -25.16
CA PHE A 16 20.58 10.56 -24.61
C PHE A 16 20.53 10.85 -23.11
N VAL A 17 19.54 11.64 -22.67
CA VAL A 17 19.20 11.76 -21.25
C VAL A 17 18.27 10.60 -20.90
N THR A 18 18.86 9.52 -20.39
CA THR A 18 18.12 8.51 -19.63
C THR A 18 17.71 9.13 -18.29
N ALA A 19 16.43 9.46 -18.14
CA ALA A 19 15.84 9.77 -16.84
C ALA A 19 15.80 8.48 -16.00
N LEU A 20 16.91 8.20 -15.33
CA LEU A 20 16.99 7.22 -14.26
C LEU A 20 16.30 7.84 -13.03
N SER A 21 15.04 7.47 -12.78
CA SER A 21 14.37 7.72 -11.50
C SER A 21 14.98 6.81 -10.44
N VAL A 22 16.18 7.19 -9.99
CA VAL A 22 16.81 6.62 -8.80
C VAL A 22 16.03 7.15 -7.60
N PHE A 23 15.31 6.28 -6.90
CA PHE A 23 14.90 6.55 -5.53
C PHE A 23 16.16 6.76 -4.70
N ALA A 24 16.52 8.03 -4.50
CA ALA A 24 17.64 8.42 -3.68
C ALA A 24 17.31 8.10 -2.21
N SER A 25 17.96 7.06 -1.72
CA SER A 25 18.35 6.93 -0.32
C SER A 25 18.85 8.27 0.22
N CYS A 26 18.15 8.82 1.22
CA CYS A 26 18.69 9.73 2.23
C CYS A 26 17.75 9.74 3.45
N ALA A 27 17.77 8.64 4.22
CA ALA A 27 17.50 8.74 5.65
C ALA A 27 18.72 9.38 6.31
N LYS A 28 18.64 10.67 6.60
CA LYS A 28 19.45 11.31 7.62
C LYS A 28 18.51 11.91 8.66
N ASN A 29 18.66 11.43 9.89
CA ASN A 29 18.01 11.96 11.09
C ASN A 29 18.05 13.49 11.10
N SER A 30 16.88 14.10 11.14
CA SER A 30 16.68 15.38 11.80
C SER A 30 15.51 15.22 12.75
N ASP A 31 15.84 15.11 14.05
CA ASP A 31 14.88 15.27 15.13
C ASP A 31 14.23 16.65 15.02
N THR A 32 13.00 16.68 14.51
CA THR A 32 12.05 17.75 14.82
C THR A 32 10.78 17.08 15.29
N ALA A 33 10.63 17.00 16.61
CA ALA A 33 9.43 16.56 17.28
C ALA A 33 8.24 17.39 16.79
N SER A 34 7.41 16.81 15.92
CA SER A 34 6.03 17.23 15.76
C SER A 34 5.25 16.67 16.95
N ASN A 35 4.55 17.55 17.68
CA ASN A 35 3.69 17.17 18.80
C ASN A 35 2.73 16.05 18.38
N ASN A 36 3.01 14.84 18.88
CA ASN A 36 2.34 13.57 18.55
C ASN A 36 1.04 13.37 19.35
N SER A 37 0.36 14.45 19.73
CA SER A 37 -0.72 14.38 20.73
C SER A 37 -2.10 14.00 20.19
N ASP A 38 -2.28 13.79 18.88
CA ASP A 38 -3.60 13.51 18.27
C ASP A 38 -3.63 12.32 17.30
N LEU A 39 -2.63 11.41 17.33
CA LEU A 39 -2.68 10.21 16.49
C LEU A 39 -3.61 9.14 17.14
N PRO A 40 -4.64 8.65 16.43
CA PRO A 40 -5.57 7.65 16.97
C PRO A 40 -4.96 6.24 17.09
N TYR A 41 -3.68 6.06 16.74
CA TYR A 41 -2.98 4.78 16.69
C TYR A 41 -1.66 4.82 17.46
N PRO A 42 -1.22 3.71 18.07
CA PRO A 42 0.07 3.64 18.72
C PRO A 42 1.19 3.96 17.73
N VAL A 43 2.08 4.86 18.13
CA VAL A 43 3.28 5.22 17.35
C VAL A 43 4.17 3.98 17.26
N VAL A 44 4.20 3.34 16.08
CA VAL A 44 5.21 2.35 15.74
C VAL A 44 6.43 3.12 15.25
N PRO A 45 7.65 2.86 15.78
CA PRO A 45 8.83 3.58 15.35
C PRO A 45 9.08 3.40 13.85
N GLN A 46 9.19 4.52 13.14
CA GLN A 46 9.51 4.57 11.71
C GLN A 46 10.63 3.59 11.35
N GLY A 47 10.34 2.68 10.40
CA GLY A 47 11.38 2.13 9.52
C GLY A 47 12.14 0.87 9.98
N SER A 48 11.55 -0.03 10.75
CA SER A 48 12.21 -1.31 11.12
C SER A 48 11.49 -2.60 10.70
N GLY A 49 10.31 -2.49 10.08
CA GLY A 49 9.48 -3.67 9.75
C GLY A 49 9.11 -4.48 10.99
N GLU A 50 9.13 -3.87 12.18
CA GLU A 50 8.78 -4.53 13.44
C GLU A 50 7.28 -4.67 13.59
N VAL A 51 6.87 -5.92 13.79
CA VAL A 51 5.49 -6.23 14.12
C VAL A 51 5.34 -6.21 15.64
N THR A 52 4.60 -5.24 16.13
CA THR A 52 4.16 -5.14 17.53
C THR A 52 2.84 -5.89 17.71
N GLY A 53 2.61 -6.44 18.90
CA GLY A 53 1.38 -7.13 19.25
C GLY A 53 1.59 -8.60 19.57
N ASP A 54 0.51 -9.38 19.51
CA ASP A 54 0.53 -10.79 19.85
C ASP A 54 1.23 -11.59 18.75
N LYS A 55 1.96 -12.62 19.18
CA LYS A 55 2.70 -13.55 18.32
C LYS A 55 2.27 -14.99 18.53
N ASN A 56 1.53 -15.30 19.59
CA ASN A 56 1.10 -16.67 19.86
C ASN A 56 0.05 -17.09 18.82
N PHE A 57 0.37 -18.11 18.02
CA PHE A 57 -0.47 -18.49 16.90
C PHE A 57 -1.89 -18.93 17.33
N ALA A 58 -2.04 -19.73 18.38
CA ALA A 58 -3.32 -20.19 18.87
C ALA A 58 -4.16 -19.03 19.43
N GLN A 59 -3.52 -18.09 20.13
CA GLN A 59 -4.19 -16.89 20.61
C GLN A 59 -4.67 -16.02 19.45
N LEU A 60 -3.83 -15.76 18.45
CA LEU A 60 -4.20 -15.04 17.23
C LEU A 60 -5.32 -15.74 16.45
N MET A 61 -5.29 -17.06 16.33
CA MET A 61 -6.38 -17.83 15.71
C MET A 61 -7.67 -17.78 16.53
N GLN A 62 -7.61 -17.53 17.83
CA GLN A 62 -8.79 -17.40 18.69
C GLN A 62 -9.38 -15.97 18.63
N SER A 63 -8.53 -14.94 18.69
CA SER A 63 -8.95 -13.54 18.80
C SER A 63 -9.03 -12.80 17.46
N ALA A 64 -8.26 -13.24 16.47
CA ALA A 64 -8.02 -12.55 15.20
C ALA A 64 -8.00 -13.52 14.00
N ALA A 65 -8.77 -14.60 14.03
CA ALA A 65 -8.97 -15.43 12.83
C ALA A 65 -9.76 -14.70 11.71
N GLN A 66 -10.41 -13.58 12.04
CA GLN A 66 -11.12 -12.74 11.10
C GLN A 66 -11.01 -11.29 11.56
N GLY A 67 -10.78 -10.38 10.62
CA GLY A 67 -10.68 -8.94 10.88
C GLY A 67 -11.22 -8.11 9.73
N SER A 68 -11.61 -6.88 10.02
CA SER A 68 -12.02 -5.88 9.03
C SER A 68 -11.60 -4.49 9.50
N VAL A 69 -11.11 -3.66 8.59
CA VAL A 69 -10.70 -2.28 8.87
C VAL A 69 -11.92 -1.44 9.28
N ARG A 70 -11.73 -0.51 10.23
CA ARG A 70 -12.79 0.35 10.76
C ARG A 70 -12.32 1.82 10.83
N PRO A 71 -13.01 2.76 10.16
CA PRO A 71 -14.12 2.53 9.21
C PRO A 71 -13.65 1.73 7.98
N SER A 72 -14.61 1.12 7.27
CA SER A 72 -14.29 0.38 6.03
C SER A 72 -13.66 1.33 5.01
N PRO A 73 -12.56 0.94 4.33
CA PRO A 73 -12.02 1.74 3.26
C PRO A 73 -13.00 1.86 2.10
N TRP A 74 -13.08 3.05 1.51
CA TRP A 74 -13.91 3.26 0.33
C TRP A 74 -13.21 2.78 -0.95
N ALA A 75 -13.99 2.17 -1.85
CA ALA A 75 -13.55 1.91 -3.21
C ALA A 75 -13.49 3.21 -4.02
N GLY A 76 -12.66 3.21 -5.05
CA GLY A 76 -12.46 4.41 -5.83
C GLY A 76 -11.81 4.15 -7.15
N TYR A 77 -11.44 5.26 -7.77
CA TYR A 77 -10.75 5.29 -9.03
C TYR A 77 -9.30 5.64 -8.76
N TRP A 78 -8.39 4.97 -9.43
CA TRP A 78 -6.96 5.24 -9.29
C TRP A 78 -6.48 6.48 -10.07
N TRP A 79 -7.38 7.21 -10.75
CA TRP A 79 -7.11 8.46 -11.48
C TRP A 79 -5.92 8.32 -12.45
N PRO A 80 -6.07 7.56 -13.55
CA PRO A 80 -5.00 7.29 -14.50
C PRO A 80 -4.41 8.58 -15.06
N TYR A 81 -3.08 8.65 -15.18
CA TYR A 81 -2.43 9.79 -15.80
C TYR A 81 -2.79 9.88 -17.29
N LEU A 82 -3.03 8.74 -17.96
CA LEU A 82 -3.49 8.73 -19.36
C LEU A 82 -4.84 9.44 -19.57
N ASP A 83 -5.65 9.58 -18.51
CA ASP A 83 -6.93 10.29 -18.51
C ASP A 83 -6.81 11.68 -17.84
N ASP A 84 -5.61 12.26 -17.86
CA ASP A 84 -5.27 13.55 -17.25
C ASP A 84 -5.49 13.62 -15.72
N GLY A 85 -5.40 12.48 -15.04
CA GLY A 85 -5.32 12.41 -13.58
C GLY A 85 -6.50 13.08 -12.88
N ILE A 86 -6.21 13.99 -11.95
CA ILE A 86 -7.22 14.74 -11.18
C ILE A 86 -7.53 16.12 -11.79
N SER A 87 -7.22 16.37 -13.06
CA SER A 87 -7.28 17.71 -13.68
C SER A 87 -8.64 18.42 -13.53
N ILE A 88 -9.76 17.69 -13.56
CA ILE A 88 -11.09 18.27 -13.33
C ILE A 88 -11.20 18.83 -11.90
N ALA A 89 -10.83 18.02 -10.92
CA ALA A 89 -10.82 18.39 -9.51
C ALA A 89 -9.84 19.55 -9.23
N ALA A 90 -8.64 19.52 -9.80
CA ALA A 90 -7.66 20.59 -9.68
C ALA A 90 -8.20 21.93 -10.21
N ARG A 91 -8.91 21.91 -11.35
CA ARG A 91 -9.56 23.12 -11.91
C ARG A 91 -10.64 23.68 -10.98
N LEU A 92 -11.46 22.83 -10.37
CA LEU A 92 -12.49 23.27 -9.42
C LEU A 92 -11.85 23.83 -8.14
N TYR A 93 -10.77 23.22 -7.67
CA TYR A 93 -9.97 23.71 -6.56
C TYR A 93 -9.41 25.11 -6.83
N GLU A 94 -8.77 25.33 -7.99
CA GLU A 94 -8.26 26.66 -8.36
C GLU A 94 -9.37 27.73 -8.38
N ARG A 95 -10.56 27.38 -8.90
CA ARG A 95 -11.72 28.28 -8.93
C ARG A 95 -12.21 28.61 -7.52
N SER A 96 -12.20 27.65 -6.60
CA SER A 96 -12.70 27.86 -5.23
C SER A 96 -11.75 28.73 -4.40
N ILE A 97 -10.44 28.66 -4.65
CA ILE A 97 -9.44 29.47 -3.91
C ILE A 97 -9.03 30.75 -4.64
N GLY A 98 -9.40 30.92 -5.91
CA GLY A 98 -9.02 32.06 -6.74
C GLY A 98 -7.53 32.14 -7.06
N LYS A 99 -6.83 30.98 -7.13
CA LYS A 99 -5.40 30.88 -7.43
C LYS A 99 -5.16 29.80 -8.47
N SER A 100 -4.23 30.05 -9.39
CA SER A 100 -3.79 29.09 -10.40
C SER A 100 -2.55 28.32 -9.95
N GLY A 101 -2.28 27.19 -10.60
CA GLY A 101 -1.07 26.39 -10.45
C GLY A 101 -1.38 24.91 -10.40
N ALA A 102 -2.39 24.50 -9.61
CA ALA A 102 -2.75 23.11 -9.39
C ALA A 102 -3.07 22.35 -10.68
N LEU A 103 -3.90 22.91 -11.57
CA LEU A 103 -4.27 22.27 -12.83
C LEU A 103 -3.07 22.15 -13.77
N SER A 104 -2.28 23.22 -13.89
CA SER A 104 -1.11 23.21 -14.77
C SER A 104 -0.01 22.27 -14.26
N TRP A 105 0.12 22.14 -12.94
CA TRP A 105 1.05 21.22 -12.32
C TRP A 105 0.61 19.78 -12.54
N GLU A 106 -0.68 19.49 -12.34
CA GLU A 106 -1.27 18.17 -12.58
C GLU A 106 -0.99 17.69 -14.00
N ALA A 107 -1.29 18.53 -15.00
CA ALA A 107 -1.06 18.19 -16.41
C ALA A 107 0.42 17.94 -16.75
N GLN A 108 1.36 18.55 -16.02
CA GLN A 108 2.80 18.43 -16.25
C GLN A 108 3.45 17.22 -15.57
N HIS A 109 2.87 16.75 -14.45
CA HIS A 109 3.47 15.71 -13.61
C HIS A 109 2.65 14.41 -13.59
N HIS A 110 1.32 14.52 -13.62
CA HIS A 110 0.35 13.42 -13.50
C HIS A 110 -0.65 13.39 -14.69
N GLY A 111 -0.26 13.95 -15.85
CA GLY A 111 -1.11 14.06 -17.03
C GLY A 111 -0.74 13.13 -18.20
N SER A 112 -1.60 13.08 -19.21
CA SER A 112 -1.47 12.16 -20.36
C SER A 112 -0.26 12.46 -21.26
N ARG A 113 0.33 13.64 -21.09
CA ARG A 113 1.47 14.14 -21.87
C ARG A 113 2.80 14.00 -21.14
N VAL A 114 2.80 13.43 -19.94
CA VAL A 114 4.03 13.14 -19.20
C VAL A 114 4.89 12.19 -20.05
N PRO A 115 6.18 12.50 -20.30
CA PRO A 115 7.04 11.66 -21.11
C PRO A 115 7.15 10.24 -20.56
N GLY A 116 6.85 9.25 -21.39
CA GLY A 116 6.95 7.83 -21.02
C GLY A 116 5.85 7.32 -20.08
N VAL A 117 4.75 8.07 -19.92
CA VAL A 117 3.59 7.65 -19.12
C VAL A 117 3.14 6.23 -19.49
N GLN A 118 2.98 5.39 -18.48
CA GLN A 118 2.54 4.01 -18.65
C GLN A 118 1.05 3.88 -18.36
N SER A 119 0.41 2.85 -18.91
CA SER A 119 -1.03 2.61 -18.72
C SER A 119 -1.45 2.26 -17.30
N TRP A 120 -0.49 2.01 -16.41
CA TRP A 120 -0.70 1.73 -14.98
C TRP A 120 -0.23 2.89 -14.09
N TRP A 121 0.14 4.05 -14.64
CA TRP A 121 0.51 5.24 -13.87
C TRP A 121 -0.70 6.10 -13.54
N GLY A 122 -0.79 6.47 -12.26
CA GLY A 122 -1.97 7.06 -11.64
C GLY A 122 -1.73 7.31 -10.17
N HIS A 123 -2.81 7.63 -9.48
CA HIS A 123 -2.84 7.98 -8.07
C HIS A 123 -3.21 6.79 -7.17
N CYS A 124 -2.88 5.55 -7.54
CA CYS A 124 -3.31 4.37 -6.79
C CYS A 124 -2.83 4.39 -5.33
N ASN A 125 -1.60 4.83 -5.06
CA ASN A 125 -1.08 4.99 -3.69
C ASN A 125 -1.82 6.10 -2.94
N GLY A 126 -2.07 7.24 -3.59
CA GLY A 126 -2.77 8.36 -3.00
C GLY A 126 -4.23 8.02 -2.68
N TRP A 127 -4.92 7.39 -3.62
CA TRP A 127 -6.25 6.85 -3.42
C TRP A 127 -6.30 5.83 -2.28
N ALA A 128 -5.41 4.84 -2.26
CA ALA A 128 -5.42 3.81 -1.22
C ALA A 128 -5.21 4.40 0.18
N ALA A 129 -4.32 5.39 0.32
CA ALA A 129 -4.16 6.12 1.58
C ALA A 129 -5.39 6.97 1.92
N ALA A 130 -5.93 7.68 0.94
CA ALA A 130 -7.11 8.50 1.14
C ALA A 130 -8.32 7.66 1.61
N ALA A 131 -8.44 6.44 1.09
CA ALA A 131 -9.49 5.47 1.40
C ALA A 131 -9.63 5.14 2.88
N VAL A 132 -8.52 5.23 3.64
CA VAL A 132 -8.50 4.95 5.08
C VAL A 132 -8.32 6.20 5.94
N LEU A 133 -7.79 7.30 5.38
CA LEU A 133 -7.53 8.55 6.12
C LEU A 133 -8.70 9.55 6.09
N PHE A 134 -9.56 9.48 5.07
CA PHE A 134 -10.69 10.39 4.91
C PHE A 134 -12.01 9.63 4.94
N GLU A 135 -13.02 10.21 5.58
CA GLU A 135 -14.39 9.73 5.42
C GLU A 135 -14.80 9.83 3.95
N GLU A 136 -15.48 8.80 3.46
CA GLU A 136 -15.97 8.78 2.10
C GLU A 136 -16.98 9.91 1.86
N PRO A 137 -16.78 10.77 0.83
CA PRO A 137 -17.81 11.70 0.38
C PRO A 137 -19.05 10.96 -0.11
N LYS A 138 -20.23 11.30 0.41
CA LYS A 138 -21.52 10.67 0.04
C LYS A 138 -22.42 11.55 -0.82
N SER A 139 -22.07 12.82 -0.97
CA SER A 139 -22.83 13.80 -1.75
C SER A 139 -21.94 14.96 -2.20
N SER A 140 -22.43 15.74 -3.15
CA SER A 140 -21.75 16.95 -3.61
C SER A 140 -21.67 18.00 -2.50
N LYS A 141 -20.57 18.77 -2.48
CA LYS A 141 -20.36 19.85 -1.52
C LYS A 141 -19.92 21.13 -2.21
N ALA A 142 -20.49 22.26 -1.79
CA ALA A 142 -20.13 23.57 -2.29
C ALA A 142 -19.13 24.27 -1.37
N VAL A 143 -18.04 24.79 -1.93
CA VAL A 143 -17.06 25.65 -1.23
C VAL A 143 -16.82 26.88 -2.10
N ASN A 144 -16.99 28.08 -1.52
CA ASN A 144 -16.85 29.36 -2.24
C ASN A 144 -17.64 29.40 -3.58
N ALA A 145 -18.90 28.96 -3.53
CA ALA A 145 -19.80 28.85 -4.69
C ALA A 145 -19.36 27.89 -5.81
N VAL A 146 -18.30 27.10 -5.60
CA VAL A 146 -17.89 26.00 -6.49
C VAL A 146 -18.41 24.68 -5.93
N SER A 147 -19.18 23.94 -6.72
CA SER A 147 -19.69 22.62 -6.36
C SER A 147 -18.69 21.53 -6.74
N PHE A 148 -18.34 20.67 -5.79
CA PHE A 148 -17.52 19.48 -5.96
C PHE A 148 -18.41 18.25 -5.85
N GLY A 149 -18.42 17.37 -6.86
CA GLY A 149 -19.11 16.09 -6.79
C GLY A 149 -18.38 15.12 -5.85
N VAL A 150 -18.92 13.90 -5.69
CA VAL A 150 -18.24 12.84 -4.94
C VAL A 150 -16.89 12.51 -5.59
N ALA A 151 -16.85 12.42 -6.92
CA ALA A 151 -15.65 12.16 -7.69
C ALA A 151 -14.56 13.20 -7.44
N GLU A 152 -14.88 14.50 -7.55
CA GLU A 152 -13.86 15.53 -7.37
C GLU A 152 -13.36 15.64 -5.93
N GLN A 153 -14.21 15.34 -4.93
CA GLN A 153 -13.77 15.26 -3.54
C GLN A 153 -12.79 14.09 -3.33
N LYS A 154 -13.12 12.89 -3.83
CA LYS A 154 -12.22 11.73 -3.77
C LYS A 154 -10.92 11.96 -4.53
N ALA A 155 -10.96 12.63 -5.68
CA ALA A 155 -9.78 12.99 -6.46
C ALA A 155 -8.84 13.92 -5.67
N LEU A 156 -9.36 14.98 -5.04
CA LEU A 156 -8.55 15.89 -4.22
C LEU A 156 -7.96 15.19 -2.98
N TYR A 157 -8.72 14.31 -2.32
CA TYR A 157 -8.18 13.51 -1.22
C TYR A 157 -7.08 12.56 -1.69
N SER A 158 -7.26 11.92 -2.85
CA SER A 158 -6.28 11.02 -3.45
C SER A 158 -4.98 11.78 -3.75
N GLU A 159 -5.07 12.97 -4.35
CA GLU A 159 -3.90 13.79 -4.68
C GLU A 159 -3.16 14.27 -3.42
N ALA A 160 -3.88 14.75 -2.41
CA ALA A 160 -3.24 15.15 -1.16
C ALA A 160 -2.56 13.97 -0.45
N ALA A 161 -3.12 12.76 -0.56
CA ALA A 161 -2.57 11.56 0.05
C ALA A 161 -1.51 10.86 -0.81
N MET A 162 -1.07 11.43 -1.94
CA MET A 162 0.08 10.92 -2.71
C MET A 162 1.37 10.89 -1.88
N GLU A 163 1.47 11.77 -0.87
CA GLU A 163 2.56 11.78 0.11
C GLU A 163 2.00 11.66 1.53
N VAL A 164 2.31 10.56 2.20
CA VAL A 164 1.93 10.33 3.60
C VAL A 164 3.13 9.87 4.43
N SER A 165 3.06 10.13 5.73
CA SER A 165 3.89 9.41 6.70
C SER A 165 3.35 7.99 6.80
N ALA A 166 4.23 6.99 6.73
CA ALA A 166 3.83 5.59 6.75
C ALA A 166 4.92 4.68 7.28
N ASP A 167 4.51 3.51 7.75
CA ASP A 167 5.38 2.37 7.99
C ASP A 167 5.24 1.35 6.85
N PHE A 168 6.34 0.72 6.46
CA PHE A 168 6.40 -0.28 5.39
C PHE A 168 6.88 -1.63 5.92
N PHE A 169 6.34 -2.71 5.34
CA PHE A 169 6.74 -4.10 5.54
C PHE A 169 6.98 -4.73 4.16
N GLY A 170 8.22 -5.10 3.89
CA GLY A 170 8.71 -5.39 2.53
C GLY A 170 9.20 -4.14 1.81
N THR A 171 9.79 -4.33 0.64
CA THR A 171 10.26 -3.26 -0.24
C THR A 171 9.76 -3.45 -1.65
N ARG A 172 9.61 -2.35 -2.37
CA ARG A 172 9.16 -2.40 -3.76
C ARG A 172 10.12 -3.20 -4.63
N SER A 173 9.61 -4.22 -5.32
CA SER A 173 10.29 -4.80 -6.46
C SER A 173 10.25 -3.85 -7.67
N ASN A 174 11.39 -3.67 -8.33
CA ASN A 174 11.47 -2.86 -9.54
C ASN A 174 11.56 -3.72 -10.80
N SER A 175 11.40 -5.04 -10.66
CA SER A 175 11.52 -6.01 -11.75
C SER A 175 10.55 -7.17 -11.60
N ASP A 176 10.28 -7.85 -12.71
CA ASP A 176 9.55 -9.13 -12.71
C ASP A 176 10.51 -10.32 -12.48
N ASP A 177 11.77 -10.06 -12.13
CA ASP A 177 12.77 -11.09 -11.84
C ASP A 177 12.59 -11.58 -10.40
N SER A 178 12.03 -12.79 -10.26
CA SER A 178 11.85 -13.42 -8.95
C SER A 178 13.13 -13.67 -8.16
N SER A 179 14.33 -13.52 -8.77
CA SER A 179 15.60 -13.58 -8.05
C SER A 179 15.98 -12.28 -7.35
N ASP A 180 15.29 -11.17 -7.64
CA ASP A 180 15.42 -9.92 -6.90
C ASP A 180 15.03 -10.15 -5.43
N PRO A 181 15.90 -9.84 -4.45
CA PRO A 181 15.56 -9.96 -3.04
C PRO A 181 14.27 -9.23 -2.66
N ALA A 182 13.97 -8.07 -3.28
CA ALA A 182 12.75 -7.33 -3.02
C ALA A 182 11.49 -8.12 -3.41
N PHE A 183 11.57 -8.92 -4.48
CA PHE A 183 10.45 -9.76 -4.95
C PHE A 183 10.00 -10.79 -3.90
N GLN A 184 10.87 -11.17 -2.96
CA GLN A 184 10.58 -12.22 -1.97
C GLN A 184 10.63 -11.70 -0.52
N ASP A 185 10.73 -10.39 -0.30
CA ASP A 185 11.00 -9.85 1.03
C ASP A 185 9.77 -9.66 1.93
N VAL A 186 8.56 -9.90 1.41
CA VAL A 186 7.35 -10.10 2.21
C VAL A 186 7.24 -11.56 2.62
N PHE A 187 7.76 -11.84 3.81
CA PHE A 187 7.74 -13.18 4.37
C PHE A 187 6.38 -13.51 5.01
N PRO A 188 5.87 -14.74 4.86
CA PRO A 188 4.55 -15.12 5.40
C PRO A 188 4.36 -14.90 6.89
N ASN A 189 5.40 -15.13 7.70
CA ASN A 189 5.31 -14.87 9.13
C ASN A 189 5.09 -13.38 9.44
N GLN A 190 5.77 -12.49 8.71
CA GLN A 190 5.58 -11.05 8.84
C GLN A 190 4.19 -10.65 8.32
N PHE A 191 3.80 -11.13 7.14
CA PHE A 191 2.47 -10.91 6.58
C PHE A 191 1.35 -11.31 7.56
N PHE A 192 1.43 -12.53 8.11
CA PHE A 192 0.44 -13.06 9.06
C PHE A 192 0.33 -12.18 10.30
N LEU A 193 1.47 -11.80 10.89
CA LEU A 193 1.48 -10.98 12.10
C LEU A 193 1.00 -9.55 11.83
N VAL A 194 1.38 -8.93 10.71
CA VAL A 194 0.90 -7.58 10.35
C VAL A 194 -0.61 -7.62 10.10
N LEU A 195 -1.09 -8.60 9.34
CA LEU A 195 -2.52 -8.73 9.06
C LEU A 195 -3.34 -8.93 10.34
N THR A 196 -2.90 -9.82 11.22
CA THR A 196 -3.63 -10.14 12.47
C THR A 196 -3.57 -9.01 13.49
N ASN A 197 -2.43 -8.35 13.67
CA ASN A 197 -2.28 -7.29 14.65
C ASN A 197 -2.82 -5.92 14.18
N TYR A 198 -2.90 -5.66 12.87
CA TYR A 198 -3.52 -4.44 12.35
C TYR A 198 -4.99 -4.66 12.01
N VAL A 199 -5.27 -5.42 10.94
CA VAL A 199 -6.65 -5.59 10.44
C VAL A 199 -7.52 -6.39 11.41
N GLY A 200 -6.93 -7.33 12.17
CA GLY A 200 -7.65 -8.04 13.24
C GLY A 200 -8.17 -7.14 14.35
N HIS A 201 -7.50 -6.00 14.57
CA HIS A 201 -7.89 -4.97 15.54
C HIS A 201 -8.65 -3.80 14.91
N GLY A 202 -8.94 -3.88 13.61
CA GLY A 202 -9.65 -2.85 12.85
C GLY A 202 -8.79 -1.69 12.37
N PHE A 203 -7.46 -1.78 12.50
CA PHE A 203 -6.53 -0.76 12.01
C PHE A 203 -6.31 -0.88 10.50
N PRO A 204 -6.05 0.24 9.81
CA PRO A 204 -5.82 0.24 8.38
C PRO A 204 -4.52 -0.48 8.01
N LEU A 205 -4.54 -1.15 6.86
CA LEU A 205 -3.40 -1.76 6.23
C LEU A 205 -3.59 -1.71 4.71
N LEU A 206 -2.58 -1.24 4.00
CA LEU A 206 -2.56 -1.17 2.55
C LEU A 206 -1.55 -2.20 2.03
N MET A 207 -1.74 -2.62 0.79
CA MET A 207 -0.83 -3.53 0.11
C MET A 207 -0.58 -3.10 -1.31
N ASP A 208 0.63 -3.33 -1.81
CA ASP A 208 0.78 -3.58 -3.24
C ASP A 208 0.42 -5.03 -3.50
N ARG A 209 -0.70 -5.24 -4.20
CA ARG A 209 -1.22 -6.59 -4.43
C ARG A 209 -0.43 -7.35 -5.50
N TYR A 210 0.44 -6.68 -6.26
CA TYR A 210 1.11 -7.22 -7.43
C TYR A 210 2.62 -7.31 -7.20
N THR A 211 3.18 -8.51 -7.01
CA THR A 211 4.65 -8.71 -7.05
C THR A 211 5.17 -8.54 -8.47
N GLY A 212 6.00 -7.52 -8.72
CA GLY A 212 6.62 -7.25 -10.01
C GLY A 212 6.90 -5.76 -10.27
N GLN A 213 7.07 -5.38 -11.53
CA GLN A 213 7.42 -4.00 -11.91
C GLN A 213 6.28 -3.00 -11.71
N GLN A 214 5.04 -3.44 -11.96
CA GLN A 214 3.85 -2.59 -11.80
C GLN A 214 3.45 -2.50 -10.34
N VAL A 215 3.04 -1.29 -9.93
CA VAL A 215 2.61 -1.04 -8.54
C VAL A 215 1.11 -0.81 -8.50
N TRP A 216 0.41 -1.62 -7.70
CA TRP A 216 -1.04 -1.56 -7.55
C TRP A 216 -1.41 -1.54 -6.05
N ASN A 217 -1.47 -0.34 -5.48
CA ASN A 217 -1.81 -0.15 -4.08
C ASN A 217 -3.31 -0.28 -3.84
N HIS A 218 -3.69 -1.09 -2.86
CA HIS A 218 -5.08 -1.24 -2.43
C HIS A 218 -5.20 -1.21 -0.91
N PRO A 219 -6.25 -0.59 -0.36
CA PRO A 219 -6.57 -0.71 1.05
C PRO A 219 -7.23 -2.07 1.31
N ILE A 220 -6.72 -2.80 2.29
CA ILE A 220 -7.34 -4.05 2.74
C ILE A 220 -8.64 -3.69 3.47
N ALA A 221 -9.74 -4.32 3.07
CA ALA A 221 -11.03 -4.16 3.72
C ALA A 221 -11.21 -5.16 4.88
N GLY A 222 -10.72 -6.39 4.71
CA GLY A 222 -10.74 -7.41 5.75
C GLY A 222 -10.16 -8.74 5.30
N TYR A 223 -10.10 -9.71 6.23
CA TYR A 223 -9.63 -11.06 5.96
C TYR A 223 -10.34 -12.11 6.81
N LYS A 224 -10.25 -13.37 6.36
CA LYS A 224 -10.62 -14.56 7.11
C LYS A 224 -9.53 -15.61 6.99
N ILE A 225 -9.15 -16.20 8.10
CA ILE A 225 -8.26 -17.35 8.18
C ILE A 225 -9.13 -18.60 8.30
N ALA A 226 -8.87 -19.58 7.45
CA ALA A 226 -9.57 -20.86 7.51
C ALA A 226 -9.27 -21.58 8.84
N PRO A 227 -10.23 -22.33 9.42
CA PRO A 227 -9.97 -23.13 10.61
C PRO A 227 -8.81 -24.09 10.42
N VAL A 228 -7.83 -24.05 11.31
CA VAL A 228 -6.64 -24.91 11.28
C VAL A 228 -7.01 -26.29 11.83
N GLN A 229 -6.66 -27.33 11.08
CA GLN A 229 -6.90 -28.73 11.43
C GLN A 229 -5.60 -29.43 11.87
N PRO A 230 -5.68 -30.59 12.56
CA PRO A 230 -4.48 -31.38 12.87
C PRO A 230 -3.61 -31.71 11.65
N SER A 231 -4.21 -31.89 10.47
CA SER A 231 -3.50 -32.14 9.21
C SER A 231 -2.67 -30.95 8.71
N ASP A 232 -2.94 -29.75 9.20
CA ASP A 232 -2.17 -28.55 8.83
C ASP A 232 -0.87 -28.41 9.63
N SER A 233 -0.68 -29.23 10.68
CA SER A 233 0.57 -29.31 11.41
C SER A 233 1.59 -30.13 10.61
N LEU A 234 2.64 -29.47 10.12
CA LEU A 234 3.72 -30.09 9.34
C LEU A 234 4.89 -30.60 10.21
N GLY A 235 4.74 -30.53 11.54
CA GLY A 235 5.75 -30.95 12.50
C GLY A 235 7.01 -30.07 12.49
N SER A 236 8.08 -30.59 13.10
CA SER A 236 9.38 -29.90 13.16
C SER A 236 10.12 -29.94 11.82
N ASP A 237 10.87 -28.90 11.47
CA ASP A 237 11.82 -28.96 10.34
C ASP A 237 13.10 -29.71 10.77
N SER A 238 13.48 -30.74 10.00
CA SER A 238 14.68 -31.54 10.28
C SER A 238 15.98 -30.73 10.12
N ARG A 239 15.96 -29.65 9.34
CA ARG A 239 17.10 -28.74 9.11
C ARG A 239 17.16 -27.60 10.13
N ALA A 240 16.10 -27.40 10.91
CA ALA A 240 16.01 -26.37 11.94
C ALA A 240 15.29 -26.93 13.19
N PRO A 241 16.00 -27.74 14.02
CA PRO A 241 15.44 -28.25 15.27
C PRO A 241 14.85 -27.14 16.14
N GLY A 242 13.65 -27.35 16.68
CA GLY A 242 12.91 -26.36 17.46
C GLY A 242 12.00 -25.45 16.63
N VAL A 243 12.08 -25.49 15.29
CA VAL A 243 11.12 -24.81 14.41
C VAL A 243 10.00 -25.78 14.03
N TYR A 244 8.77 -25.40 14.33
CA TYR A 244 7.55 -26.12 13.97
C TYR A 244 6.81 -25.37 12.87
N ARG A 245 6.12 -26.10 11.99
CA ARG A 245 5.54 -25.52 10.77
C ARG A 245 4.05 -25.82 10.70
N ALA A 246 3.27 -24.83 10.26
CA ALA A 246 1.82 -24.95 10.09
C ALA A 246 1.36 -24.38 8.76
N LEU A 247 0.42 -25.05 8.10
CA LEU A 247 -0.26 -24.50 6.92
C LEU A 247 -1.39 -23.56 7.34
N VAL A 248 -1.48 -22.42 6.67
CA VAL A 248 -2.48 -21.39 6.89
C VAL A 248 -3.08 -20.99 5.56
N THR A 249 -4.40 -20.91 5.50
CA THR A 249 -5.14 -20.37 4.35
C THR A 249 -5.86 -19.11 4.77
N VAL A 250 -5.61 -18.01 4.07
CA VAL A 250 -6.20 -16.68 4.33
C VAL A 250 -6.94 -16.23 3.08
N THR A 251 -8.20 -15.85 3.22
CA THR A 251 -8.89 -15.06 2.19
C THR A 251 -8.82 -13.58 2.59
N LEU A 252 -8.29 -12.76 1.70
CA LEU A 252 -8.11 -11.33 1.86
C LEU A 252 -9.04 -10.58 0.92
N TRP A 253 -9.73 -9.56 1.40
CA TRP A 253 -10.55 -8.64 0.61
C TRP A 253 -9.93 -7.25 0.62
N TRP A 254 -9.97 -6.57 -0.51
CA TRP A 254 -9.52 -5.17 -0.66
C TRP A 254 -10.51 -4.35 -1.48
N SER A 255 -10.45 -3.03 -1.30
CA SER A 255 -11.25 -2.12 -2.12
C SER A 255 -10.71 -2.07 -3.54
N ARG A 256 -11.61 -2.07 -4.51
CA ARG A 256 -11.31 -2.01 -5.95
C ARG A 256 -10.97 -0.59 -6.38
N ASP A 257 -10.08 -0.50 -7.36
CA ASP A 257 -9.52 0.72 -7.93
C ASP A 257 -10.10 1.07 -9.32
N ASP A 258 -10.87 0.15 -9.89
CA ASP A 258 -11.55 0.27 -11.18
C ASP A 258 -13.03 0.67 -11.02
N VAL A 259 -13.37 1.29 -9.88
CA VAL A 259 -14.70 1.79 -9.59
C VAL A 259 -14.78 3.26 -9.99
N GLU A 260 -15.89 3.66 -10.61
CA GLU A 260 -16.09 5.06 -11.02
C GLU A 260 -15.91 6.02 -9.84
N GLY A 261 -15.22 7.14 -10.06
CA GLY A 261 -14.87 8.07 -8.98
C GLY A 261 -16.07 8.62 -8.20
N GLY A 262 -17.26 8.67 -8.80
CA GLY A 262 -18.50 9.12 -8.16
C GLY A 262 -19.23 8.04 -7.33
N HIS A 263 -18.80 6.78 -7.40
CA HIS A 263 -19.42 5.68 -6.66
C HIS A 263 -19.31 5.86 -5.15
N VAL A 264 -20.37 5.50 -4.42
CA VAL A 264 -20.38 5.47 -2.95
C VAL A 264 -20.33 4.02 -2.51
N THR A 265 -19.33 3.71 -1.67
CA THR A 265 -18.98 2.35 -1.28
C THR A 265 -20.04 1.77 -0.35
N GLU A 266 -20.52 0.57 -0.69
CA GLU A 266 -21.38 -0.22 0.18
C GLU A 266 -20.62 -0.71 1.43
N ALA A 267 -21.37 -1.08 2.48
CA ALA A 267 -20.77 -1.64 3.68
C ALA A 267 -20.04 -2.97 3.36
N PHE A 268 -18.79 -3.10 3.84
CA PHE A 268 -18.01 -4.31 3.67
C PHE A 268 -18.68 -5.52 4.34
N SER A 269 -18.74 -6.64 3.62
CA SER A 269 -19.51 -7.84 4.01
C SER A 269 -18.78 -9.18 3.81
N PHE A 270 -17.45 -9.16 3.64
CA PHE A 270 -16.65 -10.37 3.32
C PHE A 270 -17.16 -11.11 2.08
N ALA A 271 -17.55 -10.35 1.06
CA ALA A 271 -18.00 -10.83 -0.23
C ALA A 271 -17.34 -9.99 -1.33
N ASP A 272 -17.17 -10.59 -2.51
CA ASP A 272 -16.83 -9.84 -3.71
C ASP A 272 -18.07 -9.07 -4.17
N THR A 273 -17.88 -7.80 -4.47
CA THR A 273 -18.95 -6.86 -4.82
C THR A 273 -18.46 -5.89 -5.90
N ALA A 274 -19.23 -4.83 -6.17
CA ALA A 274 -18.77 -3.74 -7.03
C ALA A 274 -17.60 -2.96 -6.40
N SER A 275 -17.53 -2.89 -5.07
CA SER A 275 -16.46 -2.17 -4.35
C SER A 275 -15.32 -3.04 -3.85
N PHE A 276 -15.52 -4.36 -3.69
CA PHE A 276 -14.53 -5.23 -3.04
C PHE A 276 -14.21 -6.46 -3.89
N GLN A 277 -12.96 -6.88 -3.86
CA GLN A 277 -12.49 -8.12 -4.48
C GLN A 277 -11.64 -8.91 -3.49
N SER A 278 -11.61 -10.23 -3.63
CA SER A 278 -10.78 -11.10 -2.81
C SER A 278 -9.80 -11.98 -3.56
N ARG A 279 -8.87 -12.50 -2.77
CA ARG A 279 -7.93 -13.56 -3.13
C ARG A 279 -7.69 -14.45 -1.93
N THR A 280 -7.51 -15.73 -2.20
CA THR A 280 -7.03 -16.68 -1.21
C THR A 280 -5.52 -16.87 -1.33
N LEU A 281 -4.82 -16.70 -0.21
CA LEU A 281 -3.40 -16.94 -0.02
C LEU A 281 -3.22 -18.17 0.88
N LYS A 282 -2.31 -19.06 0.50
CA LYS A 282 -1.84 -20.19 1.27
C LYS A 282 -0.39 -19.97 1.64
N MET A 283 -0.05 -20.26 2.88
CA MET A 283 1.30 -20.12 3.39
C MET A 283 1.62 -21.17 4.42
N GLU A 284 2.91 -21.42 4.59
CA GLU A 284 3.47 -22.08 5.74
C GLU A 284 3.96 -21.00 6.71
N VAL A 285 3.51 -21.08 7.96
CA VAL A 285 4.04 -20.26 9.05
C VAL A 285 4.95 -21.08 9.95
N TRP A 286 5.97 -20.44 10.51
CA TRP A 286 6.93 -21.08 11.40
C TRP A 286 6.75 -20.63 12.85
N LEU A 287 6.88 -21.57 13.78
CA LEU A 287 6.58 -21.45 15.20
C LEU A 287 7.75 -21.96 16.07
N ASP A 288 7.87 -21.43 17.29
CA ASP A 288 8.86 -21.88 18.30
C ASP A 288 8.41 -23.07 19.16
N ALA A 289 7.16 -23.52 19.01
CA ALA A 289 6.59 -24.69 19.68
C ALA A 289 5.47 -25.32 18.84
N PRO A 290 5.17 -26.62 19.01
CA PRO A 290 4.20 -27.32 18.17
C PRO A 290 2.77 -26.83 18.37
N LEU A 291 1.92 -27.05 17.37
CA LEU A 291 0.48 -27.01 17.52
C LEU A 291 0.01 -28.19 18.37
N VAL A 292 -0.82 -27.93 19.38
CA VAL A 292 -1.41 -28.95 20.23
C VAL A 292 -2.92 -28.94 20.06
N PHE A 293 -3.47 -30.09 19.67
CA PHE A 293 -4.90 -30.27 19.43
C PHE A 293 -5.53 -31.21 20.46
N GLN A 294 -6.80 -30.96 20.77
CA GLN A 294 -7.69 -31.93 21.40
C GLN A 294 -8.82 -32.24 20.41
N GLY A 295 -8.77 -33.40 19.76
CA GLY A 295 -9.60 -33.66 18.59
C GLY A 295 -9.24 -32.70 17.45
N THR A 296 -10.22 -31.96 16.93
CA THR A 296 -10.05 -30.90 15.91
C THR A 296 -9.87 -29.50 16.50
N THR A 297 -9.95 -29.35 17.82
CA THR A 297 -9.82 -28.04 18.47
C THR A 297 -8.36 -27.72 18.77
N LEU A 298 -7.84 -26.61 18.22
CA LEU A 298 -6.53 -26.07 18.57
C LEU A 298 -6.56 -25.58 20.03
N LYS A 299 -5.66 -26.11 20.88
CA LYS A 299 -5.59 -25.78 22.32
C LYS A 299 -4.45 -24.83 22.64
N SER A 300 -3.29 -25.04 22.03
CA SER A 300 -2.12 -24.18 22.22
C SER A 300 -1.18 -24.28 21.03
N SER A 301 -0.26 -23.33 20.94
CA SER A 301 0.82 -23.29 19.96
C SER A 301 2.03 -22.55 20.53
N GLY A 302 3.13 -22.56 19.77
CA GLY A 302 4.19 -21.57 19.92
C GLY A 302 3.83 -20.18 19.37
N ASN A 303 4.80 -19.29 19.49
CA ASN A 303 4.82 -17.98 18.85
C ASN A 303 5.29 -18.09 17.40
N ILE A 304 4.73 -17.26 16.53
CA ILE A 304 5.27 -17.01 15.20
C ILE A 304 6.66 -16.41 15.35
N ILE A 305 7.64 -17.08 14.77
CA ILE A 305 9.04 -16.63 14.79
C ILE A 305 9.31 -15.65 13.65
N LEU A 306 10.01 -14.55 13.95
CA LEU A 306 10.51 -13.60 12.96
C LEU A 306 12.03 -13.57 13.03
N PRO A 307 12.74 -14.58 12.48
CA PRO A 307 14.19 -14.51 12.40
C PRO A 307 14.61 -13.25 11.63
N ARG A 308 15.79 -12.73 11.95
CA ARG A 308 16.38 -11.58 11.26
C ARG A 308 17.70 -11.97 10.63
N GLN A 309 17.93 -11.48 9.42
CA GLN A 309 19.25 -11.43 8.79
C GLN A 309 19.57 -9.97 8.50
N GLY A 310 20.34 -9.34 9.39
CA GLY A 310 20.53 -7.89 9.35
C GLY A 310 19.22 -7.14 9.63
N ARG A 311 18.80 -6.28 8.70
CA ARG A 311 17.53 -5.52 8.80
C ARG A 311 16.32 -6.29 8.26
N THR A 312 16.55 -7.35 7.50
CA THR A 312 15.49 -8.13 6.85
C THR A 312 14.91 -9.14 7.83
N VAL A 313 13.60 -9.11 7.99
CA VAL A 313 12.83 -10.15 8.67
C VAL A 313 12.66 -11.32 7.72
N THR A 314 12.77 -12.55 8.19
CA THR A 314 12.49 -13.77 7.41
C THR A 314 11.41 -14.60 8.10
N GLY A 315 10.96 -15.69 7.47
CA GLY A 315 10.14 -16.72 8.13
C GLY A 315 8.88 -17.12 7.38
N GLY A 316 8.63 -18.43 7.35
CA GLY A 316 7.53 -19.01 6.61
C GLY A 316 7.86 -19.21 5.12
N ALA A 317 6.92 -19.81 4.40
CA ALA A 317 7.03 -19.99 2.95
C ALA A 317 5.66 -19.84 2.27
N TRP A 318 5.58 -19.03 1.23
CA TRP A 318 4.37 -18.91 0.42
C TRP A 318 4.05 -20.26 -0.26
N ARG A 319 2.76 -20.61 -0.33
CA ARG A 319 2.25 -21.86 -0.92
C ARG A 319 1.20 -21.57 -2.00
N ASN A 320 1.35 -20.44 -2.70
CA ASN A 320 0.39 -19.88 -3.66
C ASN A 320 0.55 -20.38 -5.12
N GLY A 321 1.25 -21.49 -5.34
CA GLY A 321 1.67 -21.92 -6.68
C GLY A 321 3.14 -21.62 -6.91
N GLY A 322 3.52 -21.30 -8.16
CA GLY A 322 4.91 -20.98 -8.50
C GLY A 322 5.33 -19.63 -7.90
N LEU A 323 6.31 -19.63 -7.00
CA LEU A 323 6.82 -18.39 -6.38
C LEU A 323 7.55 -17.48 -7.37
N ALA A 324 7.89 -17.99 -8.55
CA ALA A 324 8.44 -17.20 -9.65
C ALA A 324 7.35 -16.50 -10.49
N GLU A 325 6.07 -16.75 -10.21
CA GLU A 325 4.97 -16.08 -10.90
C GLU A 325 4.72 -14.70 -10.26
N VAL A 326 4.67 -13.68 -11.12
CA VAL A 326 4.22 -12.33 -10.74
C VAL A 326 2.83 -12.41 -10.09
N ASN A 327 2.59 -11.53 -9.12
CA ASN A 327 1.32 -11.51 -8.38
C ASN A 327 1.00 -12.86 -7.68
N SER A 328 2.00 -13.66 -7.29
CA SER A 328 1.79 -14.87 -6.45
C SER A 328 1.64 -14.55 -4.95
N HIS A 329 2.00 -13.33 -4.54
CA HIS A 329 1.83 -12.78 -3.19
C HIS A 329 1.78 -11.23 -3.28
N PRO A 330 1.59 -10.50 -2.17
CA PRO A 330 1.79 -9.04 -2.16
C PRO A 330 3.27 -8.67 -2.21
N ASP A 331 3.62 -7.55 -2.85
CA ASP A 331 5.00 -7.04 -2.95
C ASP A 331 5.46 -6.32 -1.68
N TYR A 332 4.56 -5.53 -1.07
CA TYR A 332 4.78 -4.92 0.23
C TYR A 332 3.44 -4.57 0.90
N LEU A 333 3.49 -4.37 2.21
CA LEU A 333 2.39 -3.84 3.01
C LEU A 333 2.79 -2.50 3.62
N TRP A 334 1.83 -1.62 3.89
CA TRP A 334 2.14 -0.36 4.54
C TRP A 334 0.95 0.23 5.31
N VAL A 335 1.26 1.04 6.30
CA VAL A 335 0.29 1.66 7.22
C VAL A 335 0.44 3.18 7.10
N PRO A 336 -0.53 3.89 6.51
CA PRO A 336 -0.51 5.34 6.42
C PRO A 336 -0.94 5.98 7.74
N HIS A 337 -0.23 7.02 8.16
CA HIS A 337 -0.48 7.75 9.41
C HIS A 337 -1.12 9.12 9.17
N ALA A 338 -0.54 9.91 8.28
CA ALA A 338 -1.04 11.26 7.97
C ALA A 338 -0.52 11.78 6.63
N VAL A 339 -1.35 12.60 5.97
CA VAL A 339 -0.94 13.40 4.81
C VAL A 339 0.22 14.32 5.17
N MET A 340 1.23 14.34 4.31
CA MET A 340 2.42 15.17 4.46
C MET A 340 2.36 16.37 3.52
N LYS A 341 3.17 17.39 3.83
CA LYS A 341 3.41 18.47 2.89
C LYS A 341 4.14 17.93 1.66
N SER A 342 3.68 18.31 0.47
CA SER A 342 4.32 17.97 -0.80
C SER A 342 5.83 18.23 -0.78
N THR A 343 6.60 17.23 -1.20
CA THR A 343 8.02 17.34 -1.54
C THR A 343 8.25 17.50 -3.05
N GLY A 344 7.16 17.62 -3.82
CA GLY A 344 7.14 17.69 -5.27
C GLY A 344 6.63 16.43 -5.96
N PHE A 345 6.21 15.41 -5.19
CA PHE A 345 5.54 14.22 -5.74
C PHE A 345 4.02 14.37 -5.73
N SER A 346 3.44 14.98 -4.69
CA SER A 346 2.05 15.46 -4.71
C SER A 346 1.98 16.92 -5.16
N ASN A 347 0.81 17.36 -5.58
CA ASN A 347 0.54 18.68 -6.14
C ASN A 347 0.76 19.76 -5.08
N PRO A 348 1.85 20.55 -5.16
CA PRO A 348 2.21 21.49 -4.09
C PRO A 348 1.27 22.70 -4.01
N TYR A 349 0.37 22.86 -5.00
CA TYR A 349 -0.63 23.92 -5.02
C TYR A 349 -1.92 23.52 -4.30
N ILE A 350 -2.15 22.22 -4.06
CA ILE A 350 -3.31 21.74 -3.31
C ILE A 350 -2.93 21.71 -1.82
N ASP A 351 -3.49 22.63 -1.05
CA ASP A 351 -3.33 22.70 0.39
C ASP A 351 -4.15 21.60 1.10
N PRO A 352 -3.52 20.62 1.78
CA PRO A 352 -4.25 19.58 2.50
C PRO A 352 -5.15 20.13 3.62
N VAL A 353 -4.80 21.28 4.21
CA VAL A 353 -5.62 21.90 5.26
C VAL A 353 -6.93 22.44 4.69
N TRP A 354 -6.91 22.95 3.46
CA TRP A 354 -8.11 23.43 2.78
C TRP A 354 -9.14 22.32 2.58
N LEU A 355 -8.69 21.06 2.39
CA LEU A 355 -9.57 19.90 2.20
C LEU A 355 -10.48 19.61 3.40
N ASN A 356 -10.20 20.16 4.58
CA ASN A 356 -11.15 20.11 5.71
C ASN A 356 -12.49 20.77 5.37
N GLN A 357 -12.52 21.71 4.42
CA GLN A 357 -13.76 22.30 3.92
C GLN A 357 -14.61 21.31 3.12
N LEU A 358 -14.06 20.18 2.68
CA LEU A 358 -14.79 19.13 1.96
C LEU A 358 -15.38 18.05 2.87
N ARG A 359 -14.89 17.90 4.10
CA ARG A 359 -15.37 16.87 5.04
C ARG A 359 -16.87 17.00 5.34
N SER A 360 -17.58 15.88 5.43
CA SER A 360 -18.95 15.83 5.94
C SER A 360 -19.02 16.61 7.26
N GLY A 361 -19.99 17.51 7.43
CA GLY A 361 -20.12 18.27 8.67
C GLY A 361 -20.36 17.33 9.86
N SER A 362 -19.68 17.63 10.98
CA SER A 362 -19.96 17.08 12.32
C SER A 362 -21.41 17.28 12.74
#